data_AF-A0A444UX98-F1
#
_entry.id   AF-A0A444UX98-F1
#
_cell.length_a   1.000
_cell.length_b   1.000
_cell.length_c   1.000
_cell.angle_alpha   90.00
_cell.angle_beta   90.00
_cell.angle_gamma   90.00
#
_symmetry.space_group_name_H-M   'P 1'
#
loop_
_entity.id
_entity.type
_entity.pdbx_description
1 polymer ?
#
loop_
_entity_poly.entity_id
_entity_poly.type
_entity_poly.pdbx_seq_one_letter_code
_entity_poly.pdbx_strand_id
1 'polypeptide(L)'
;MLQGSRRKQGAPGQLEPMLNGSSQDHPPMSPQVQVQGSGERAPAPEPPPYPPPPPPCTRPRLVFHTQLAHGSPTGRIEGFTNVKELYAKIAEVFDISPSEILFCTLNSHKVDMQKLLGGQIGLEDFIFAHVRGETKEVEVTKSEDALGLTITDNGTGYAFIKRIKEGSIIDHLKTVCVGDHIEAINDQSIVGCRHYEVAKMLKELPKATPFTLRLVEPKKAFVSSNSSTKTERGISKELYRNLGNLPLSMLLTLGLTQEQ
;
A
#
# COMPACT_ATOMS: atom_id res chain seq x y z
N MET A 1 -24.16 -70.79 -13.27
CA MET A 1 -25.03 -70.52 -12.11
C MET A 1 -24.97 -69.01 -11.87
N LEU A 2 -26.05 -68.23 -12.10
CA LEU A 2 -27.04 -67.79 -11.09
C LEU A 2 -26.37 -66.98 -9.94
N GLN A 3 -26.68 -65.71 -9.60
CA GLN A 3 -27.70 -64.70 -9.95
C GLN A 3 -27.07 -63.27 -9.88
N GLY A 4 -27.70 -62.11 -10.23
CA GLY A 4 -28.97 -61.84 -10.91
C GLY A 4 -29.91 -60.79 -10.24
N SER A 5 -29.65 -59.47 -10.29
CA SER A 5 -30.64 -58.43 -9.87
C SER A 5 -30.46 -57.01 -10.43
N ARG A 6 -31.59 -56.28 -10.59
CA ARG A 6 -31.74 -54.93 -11.19
C ARG A 6 -32.01 -53.83 -10.14
N ARG A 7 -31.73 -52.56 -10.50
CA ARG A 7 -32.44 -51.27 -10.20
C ARG A 7 -31.42 -50.13 -10.02
N LYS A 8 -31.70 -48.85 -10.28
CA LYS A 8 -32.64 -48.15 -11.18
C LYS A 8 -32.07 -46.71 -11.35
N GLN A 9 -32.34 -46.03 -12.47
CA GLN A 9 -31.89 -44.64 -12.67
C GLN A 9 -32.60 -43.65 -11.74
N GLY A 10 -31.92 -42.56 -11.39
CA GLY A 10 -32.50 -41.39 -10.72
C GLY A 10 -31.70 -40.13 -11.07
N ALA A 11 -32.39 -39.13 -11.61
CA ALA A 11 -31.84 -37.81 -11.94
C ALA A 11 -32.60 -36.73 -11.16
N PRO A 12 -31.93 -35.61 -10.84
CA PRO A 12 -32.56 -34.30 -10.84
C PRO A 12 -31.68 -33.28 -11.60
N GLY A 13 -32.17 -32.14 -12.09
CA GLY A 13 -33.53 -31.62 -12.15
C GLY A 13 -33.45 -30.24 -12.82
N GLN A 14 -34.29 -29.97 -13.82
CA GLN A 14 -34.23 -28.72 -14.59
C GLN A 14 -34.97 -27.57 -13.87
N LEU A 15 -34.45 -26.35 -14.04
CA LEU A 15 -35.11 -25.10 -13.69
C LEU A 15 -36.06 -24.68 -14.82
N GLU A 16 -37.28 -24.27 -14.49
CA GLU A 16 -38.17 -23.43 -15.30
C GLU A 16 -39.04 -22.58 -14.35
N PRO A 17 -39.50 -21.37 -14.73
CA PRO A 17 -40.12 -20.40 -13.82
C PRO A 17 -41.65 -20.52 -13.75
N MET A 18 -42.24 -20.05 -12.64
CA MET A 18 -43.70 -19.93 -12.50
C MET A 18 -44.16 -18.46 -12.47
N LEU A 19 -45.24 -18.18 -13.23
CA LEU A 19 -45.86 -16.88 -13.38
C LEU A 19 -47.01 -16.64 -12.39
N ASN A 20 -47.02 -15.43 -11.84
CA ASN A 20 -48.13 -14.54 -11.49
C ASN A 20 -49.55 -15.09 -11.14
N GLY A 21 -50.11 -14.63 -10.01
CA GLY A 21 -51.51 -14.84 -9.63
C GLY A 21 -52.03 -13.89 -8.54
N SER A 22 -53.04 -13.09 -8.91
CA SER A 22 -54.14 -12.45 -8.14
C SER A 22 -54.52 -13.04 -6.76
N SER A 23 -55.21 -12.38 -5.82
CA SER A 23 -55.72 -10.99 -5.60
C SER A 23 -56.42 -10.96 -4.22
N GLN A 24 -56.60 -9.79 -3.57
CA GLN A 24 -57.61 -9.43 -2.53
C GLN A 24 -57.18 -8.11 -1.85
N ASP A 25 -58.03 -7.18 -1.37
CA ASP A 25 -59.46 -6.89 -1.61
C ASP A 25 -59.77 -5.44 -1.11
N HIS A 26 -61.02 -4.99 -1.22
CA HIS A 26 -61.70 -3.83 -0.60
C HIS A 26 -62.18 -2.67 -1.53
N PRO A 27 -63.35 -2.07 -1.24
CA PRO A 27 -64.32 -1.72 -2.30
C PRO A 27 -64.81 -0.24 -2.20
N PRO A 28 -66.03 0.14 -2.65
CA PRO A 28 -66.19 0.96 -3.85
C PRO A 28 -66.69 2.39 -3.58
N MET A 29 -66.61 3.27 -4.59
CA MET A 29 -67.20 4.61 -4.52
C MET A 29 -67.89 5.00 -5.85
N SER A 30 -69.13 5.47 -5.73
CA SER A 30 -69.98 5.99 -6.81
C SER A 30 -71.18 6.72 -6.17
N PRO A 31 -71.92 7.64 -6.85
CA PRO A 31 -71.83 8.03 -8.25
C PRO A 31 -71.69 9.56 -8.48
N GLN A 32 -71.86 9.98 -9.74
CA GLN A 32 -71.67 11.34 -10.29
C GLN A 32 -72.75 12.35 -9.88
N VAL A 33 -72.41 13.65 -9.90
CA VAL A 33 -73.35 14.75 -10.19
C VAL A 33 -72.65 15.82 -11.04
N GLN A 34 -73.27 16.23 -12.16
CA GLN A 34 -72.89 17.42 -12.92
C GLN A 34 -73.70 18.63 -12.44
N VAL A 35 -73.05 19.79 -12.24
CA VAL A 35 -73.74 21.11 -12.25
C VAL A 35 -72.81 22.14 -12.91
N GLN A 36 -73.35 22.92 -13.86
CA GLN A 36 -72.67 24.06 -14.47
C GLN A 36 -72.73 25.27 -13.54
N GLY A 37 -71.64 26.04 -13.45
CA GLY A 37 -71.58 27.28 -12.68
C GLY A 37 -70.57 28.25 -13.28
N SER A 38 -71.06 29.30 -13.94
CA SER A 38 -70.26 30.41 -14.42
C SER A 38 -69.84 31.32 -13.25
N GLY A 39 -68.53 31.52 -13.07
CA GLY A 39 -67.99 32.47 -12.11
C GLY A 39 -66.56 32.86 -12.48
N GLU A 40 -66.29 34.17 -12.54
CA GLU A 40 -64.96 34.70 -12.83
C GLU A 40 -63.95 34.26 -11.76
N ARG A 41 -62.85 33.63 -12.20
CA ARG A 41 -61.78 33.18 -11.32
C ARG A 41 -60.72 34.26 -11.23
N ALA A 42 -60.64 34.93 -10.07
CA ALA A 42 -59.51 35.80 -9.75
C ALA A 42 -58.18 35.05 -9.88
N PRO A 43 -57.08 35.71 -10.28
CA PRO A 43 -55.78 35.06 -10.44
C PRO A 43 -55.29 34.52 -9.09
N ALA A 44 -54.76 33.30 -9.10
CA ALA A 44 -54.12 32.72 -7.92
C ALA A 44 -52.80 33.48 -7.63
N PRO A 45 -52.41 33.66 -6.35
CA PRO A 45 -51.14 34.26 -6.02
C PRO A 45 -49.98 33.38 -6.52
N GLU A 46 -48.95 34.02 -7.09
CA GLU A 46 -47.75 33.31 -7.55
C GLU A 46 -47.04 32.62 -6.37
N PRO A 47 -46.44 31.43 -6.60
CA PRO A 47 -45.65 30.76 -5.57
C PRO A 47 -44.42 31.63 -5.20
N PRO A 48 -43.98 31.62 -3.94
CA PRO A 48 -42.80 32.38 -3.52
C PRO A 48 -41.56 31.93 -4.31
N PRO A 49 -40.60 32.84 -4.56
CA PRO A 49 -39.39 32.50 -5.30
C PRO A 49 -38.64 31.35 -4.60
N TYR A 50 -38.21 30.38 -5.40
CA TYR A 50 -37.42 29.25 -4.91
C TYR A 50 -36.20 29.75 -4.11
N PRO A 51 -35.88 29.15 -2.95
CA PRO A 51 -34.66 29.47 -2.24
C PRO A 51 -33.45 29.20 -3.16
N PRO A 52 -32.37 30.01 -3.07
CA PRO A 52 -31.17 29.77 -3.86
C PRO A 52 -30.63 28.37 -3.59
N PRO A 53 -30.02 27.70 -4.59
CA PRO A 53 -29.45 26.37 -4.39
C PRO A 53 -28.43 26.42 -3.25
N PRO A 54 -28.38 25.38 -2.38
CA PRO A 54 -27.44 25.37 -1.27
C PRO A 54 -26.01 25.52 -1.80
N PRO A 55 -25.13 26.27 -1.12
CA PRO A 55 -23.75 26.42 -1.54
C PRO A 55 -23.10 25.03 -1.65
N PRO A 56 -22.25 24.77 -2.66
CA PRO A 56 -21.64 23.47 -2.84
C PRO A 56 -20.87 23.09 -1.58
N CYS A 57 -21.29 22.00 -0.91
CA CYS A 57 -20.62 21.51 0.29
C CYS A 57 -19.15 21.20 -0.02
N THR A 58 -18.26 22.13 0.34
CA THR A 58 -16.81 21.96 0.25
C THR A 58 -16.41 20.92 1.29
N ARG A 59 -16.42 19.64 0.90
CA ARG A 59 -15.93 18.55 1.73
C ARG A 59 -14.48 18.88 2.15
N PRO A 60 -14.11 18.72 3.43
CA PRO A 60 -12.74 18.96 3.87
C PRO A 60 -11.75 18.16 3.02
N ARG A 61 -10.75 18.83 2.44
CA ARG A 61 -9.68 18.13 1.72
C ARG A 61 -8.79 17.44 2.75
N LEU A 62 -8.75 16.11 2.70
CA LEU A 62 -7.84 15.32 3.50
C LEU A 62 -6.45 15.38 2.85
N VAL A 63 -5.56 16.15 3.48
CA VAL A 63 -4.16 16.33 3.05
C VAL A 63 -3.27 15.51 3.97
N PHE A 64 -2.49 14.61 3.39
CA PHE A 64 -1.52 13.79 4.11
C PHE A 64 -0.10 14.19 3.71
N HIS A 65 0.85 13.95 4.62
CA HIS A 65 2.27 14.17 4.38
C HIS A 65 2.97 12.84 4.12
N THR A 66 3.94 12.83 3.22
CA THR A 66 4.63 11.60 2.83
C THR A 66 6.13 11.80 2.60
N GLN A 67 6.92 10.75 2.82
CA GLN A 67 8.34 10.67 2.45
C GLN A 67 8.64 9.26 1.93
N LEU A 68 9.68 9.13 1.11
CA LEU A 68 10.28 7.83 0.83
C LEU A 68 11.05 7.37 2.08
N ALA A 69 10.86 6.11 2.47
CA ALA A 69 11.42 5.54 3.70
C ALA A 69 12.97 5.56 3.76
N HIS A 70 13.62 5.62 2.59
CA HIS A 70 15.08 5.74 2.46
C HIS A 70 15.60 7.19 2.53
N GLY A 71 14.72 8.17 2.72
CA GLY A 71 15.03 9.60 2.75
C GLY A 71 14.57 10.33 1.49
N SER A 72 13.70 11.32 1.66
CA SER A 72 13.30 12.29 0.64
C SER A 72 12.86 13.60 1.31
N PRO A 73 12.69 14.71 0.56
CA PRO A 73 11.87 15.83 1.00
C PRO A 73 10.44 15.38 1.34
N THR A 74 9.72 16.16 2.15
CA THR A 74 8.31 15.90 2.47
C THR A 74 7.41 16.25 1.30
N GLY A 75 6.73 15.25 0.76
CA GLY A 75 5.63 15.38 -0.17
C GLY A 75 4.29 15.68 0.52
N ARG A 76 3.34 16.25 -0.23
CA ARG A 76 1.95 16.46 0.19
C ARG A 76 1.02 15.79 -0.82
N ILE A 77 0.09 14.98 -0.35
CA ILE A 77 -0.85 14.23 -1.19
C ILE A 77 -2.29 14.40 -0.69
N GLU A 78 -3.23 14.47 -1.61
CA GLU A 78 -4.67 14.58 -1.34
C GLU A 78 -5.48 13.85 -2.43
N GLY A 79 -6.77 13.60 -2.16
CA GLY A 79 -7.72 13.18 -3.19
C GLY A 79 -7.65 11.71 -3.63
N PHE A 80 -7.12 10.81 -2.81
CA PHE A 80 -7.19 9.37 -3.03
C PHE A 80 -8.35 8.72 -2.24
N THR A 81 -8.93 7.66 -2.79
CA THR A 81 -10.03 6.88 -2.18
C THR A 81 -9.64 5.44 -1.84
N ASN A 82 -8.52 4.96 -2.39
CA ASN A 82 -8.03 3.59 -2.23
C ASN A 82 -6.49 3.54 -2.31
N VAL A 83 -5.91 2.39 -1.97
CA VAL A 83 -4.44 2.21 -1.89
C VAL A 83 -3.76 2.37 -3.26
N LYS A 84 -4.43 2.02 -4.37
CA LYS A 84 -3.88 2.19 -5.72
C LYS A 84 -3.75 3.66 -6.09
N GLU A 85 -4.77 4.46 -5.79
CA GLU A 85 -4.73 5.93 -5.94
C GLU A 85 -3.72 6.59 -4.99
N LEU A 86 -3.60 6.08 -3.75
CA LEU A 86 -2.60 6.54 -2.80
C LEU A 86 -1.17 6.36 -3.37
N TYR A 87 -0.86 5.16 -3.89
CA TYR A 87 0.45 4.89 -4.49
C TYR A 87 0.67 5.72 -5.76
N ALA A 88 -0.36 5.95 -6.58
CA ALA A 88 -0.27 6.87 -7.72
C ALA A 88 0.04 8.31 -7.28
N LYS A 89 -0.58 8.81 -6.20
CA LYS A 89 -0.33 10.16 -5.67
C LYS A 89 1.05 10.32 -5.03
N ILE A 90 1.54 9.29 -4.33
CA ILE A 90 2.93 9.27 -3.82
C ILE A 90 3.92 9.26 -4.99
N ALA A 91 3.68 8.43 -6.00
CA ALA A 91 4.52 8.29 -7.18
C ALA A 91 4.63 9.60 -7.97
N GLU A 92 3.51 10.31 -8.18
CA GLU A 92 3.44 11.62 -8.82
C GLU A 92 4.27 12.70 -8.10
N VAL A 93 4.29 12.68 -6.76
CA VAL A 93 5.03 13.66 -5.95
C VAL A 93 6.55 13.40 -5.91
N PHE A 94 6.98 12.16 -6.13
CA PHE A 94 8.40 11.77 -6.09
C PHE A 94 9.01 11.44 -7.46
N ASP A 95 8.26 11.63 -8.55
CA ASP A 95 8.68 11.31 -9.93
C ASP A 95 9.20 9.87 -10.10
N ILE A 96 8.44 8.91 -9.55
CA ILE A 96 8.71 7.47 -9.65
C ILE A 96 7.52 6.73 -10.26
N SER A 97 7.71 5.49 -10.70
CA SER A 97 6.58 4.62 -11.08
C SER A 97 5.83 4.15 -9.82
N PRO A 98 4.49 4.01 -9.82
CA PRO A 98 3.75 3.37 -8.73
C PRO A 98 4.21 1.94 -8.43
N SER A 99 4.76 1.24 -9.44
CA SER A 99 5.37 -0.08 -9.28
C SER A 99 6.70 -0.06 -8.50
N GLU A 100 7.32 1.10 -8.29
CA GLU A 100 8.48 1.19 -7.39
C GLU A 100 8.08 1.15 -5.92
N ILE A 101 6.79 1.32 -5.56
CA ILE A 101 6.34 1.32 -4.17
C ILE A 101 5.98 -0.11 -3.74
N LEU A 102 6.74 -0.66 -2.79
CA LEU A 102 6.48 -1.98 -2.20
C LEU A 102 5.30 -1.93 -1.23
N PHE A 103 5.37 -1.07 -0.21
CA PHE A 103 4.32 -0.87 0.80
C PHE A 103 4.49 0.48 1.51
N CYS A 104 3.56 0.82 2.39
CA CYS A 104 3.65 2.02 3.23
C CYS A 104 3.57 1.68 4.73
N THR A 105 4.31 2.43 5.54
CA THR A 105 4.18 2.47 7.00
C THR A 105 3.74 3.85 7.47
N LEU A 106 2.98 3.91 8.56
CA LEU A 106 2.47 5.14 9.15
C LEU A 106 3.37 5.55 10.32
N ASN A 107 3.80 6.80 10.38
CA ASN A 107 4.57 7.37 11.50
C ASN A 107 5.88 6.61 11.83
N SER A 108 6.52 6.02 10.81
CA SER A 108 7.84 5.38 10.89
C SER A 108 8.43 5.17 9.51
N HIS A 109 9.67 5.60 9.29
CA HIS A 109 10.48 5.25 8.11
C HIS A 109 11.08 3.84 8.19
N LYS A 110 11.04 3.19 9.35
CA LYS A 110 11.56 1.82 9.52
C LYS A 110 10.56 0.81 8.99
N VAL A 111 11.07 -0.35 8.59
CA VAL A 111 10.26 -1.53 8.25
C VAL A 111 9.63 -2.09 9.52
N ASP A 112 8.53 -1.47 9.94
CA ASP A 112 7.77 -1.78 11.15
C ASP A 112 6.38 -2.32 10.76
N MET A 113 6.19 -3.62 10.94
CA MET A 113 4.97 -4.33 10.56
C MET A 113 3.79 -4.09 11.50
N GLN A 114 4.00 -3.44 12.66
CA GLN A 114 2.92 -2.93 13.51
C GLN A 114 2.36 -1.61 12.97
N LYS A 115 3.20 -0.84 12.28
CA LYS A 115 2.86 0.43 11.63
C LYS A 115 2.54 0.30 10.14
N LEU A 116 2.38 -0.92 9.64
CA LEU A 116 2.01 -1.18 8.25
C LEU A 116 0.62 -0.60 7.93
N LEU A 117 0.48 0.05 6.78
CA LEU A 117 -0.80 0.55 6.28
C LEU A 117 -1.83 -0.59 6.16
N GLY A 118 -2.83 -0.59 7.05
CA GLY A 118 -3.82 -1.66 7.17
C GLY A 118 -5.22 -1.36 6.61
N GLY A 119 -5.47 -0.15 6.11
CA GLY A 119 -6.76 0.28 5.53
C GLY A 119 -7.41 1.49 6.21
N GLN A 120 -6.92 1.91 7.37
CA GLN A 120 -7.24 3.20 7.99
C GLN A 120 -5.98 4.08 8.00
N ILE A 121 -6.19 5.39 7.88
CA ILE A 121 -5.16 6.44 7.98
C ILE A 121 -5.77 7.56 8.82
N GLY A 122 -5.11 7.92 9.92
CA GLY A 122 -5.48 9.06 10.76
C GLY A 122 -5.20 10.39 10.06
N LEU A 123 -5.97 11.43 10.37
CA LEU A 123 -5.90 12.74 9.72
C LEU A 123 -4.52 13.42 9.79
N GLU A 124 -3.72 13.05 10.79
CA GLU A 124 -2.38 13.59 11.05
C GLU A 124 -1.26 12.57 10.74
N ASP A 125 -1.60 11.38 10.21
CA ASP A 125 -0.60 10.34 9.95
C ASP A 125 0.37 10.72 8.84
N PHE A 126 1.65 10.45 9.10
CA PHE A 126 2.74 10.64 8.15
C PHE A 126 3.04 9.33 7.42
N ILE A 127 2.92 9.32 6.09
CA ILE A 127 2.98 8.12 5.26
C ILE A 127 4.40 7.93 4.71
N PHE A 128 5.10 6.89 5.18
CA PHE A 128 6.42 6.52 4.66
C PHE A 128 6.29 5.42 3.61
N ALA A 129 6.69 5.73 2.37
CA ALA A 129 6.66 4.81 1.25
C ALA A 129 7.97 4.02 1.15
N HIS A 130 7.88 2.70 1.31
CA HIS A 130 8.99 1.78 1.11
C HIS A 130 9.07 1.44 -0.37
N VAL A 131 10.17 1.83 -1.02
CA VAL A 131 10.37 1.57 -2.46
C VAL A 131 11.30 0.39 -2.70
N ARG A 132 11.26 -0.16 -3.92
CA ARG A 132 12.14 -1.22 -4.40
C ARG A 132 13.61 -0.82 -4.22
N GLY A 133 14.40 -1.78 -3.73
CA GLY A 133 15.82 -1.65 -3.49
C GLY A 133 16.59 -2.78 -4.19
N GLU A 134 17.52 -3.40 -3.47
CA GLU A 134 18.34 -4.49 -4.00
C GLU A 134 17.49 -5.74 -4.28
N THR A 135 17.74 -6.38 -5.42
CA THR A 135 17.15 -7.69 -5.76
C THR A 135 18.17 -8.76 -5.46
N LYS A 136 17.78 -9.78 -4.70
CA LYS A 136 18.61 -10.91 -4.26
C LYS A 136 17.90 -12.21 -4.58
N GLU A 137 18.69 -13.25 -4.84
CA GLU A 137 18.18 -14.61 -5.04
C GLU A 137 18.69 -15.50 -3.90
N VAL A 138 17.80 -16.31 -3.34
CA VAL A 138 18.09 -17.20 -2.22
C VAL A 138 17.59 -18.60 -2.55
N GLU A 139 18.50 -19.58 -2.59
CA GLU A 139 18.15 -20.99 -2.62
C GLU A 139 17.74 -21.45 -1.21
N VAL A 140 16.61 -22.16 -1.13
CA VAL A 140 16.04 -22.67 0.13
C VAL A 140 15.79 -24.17 -0.02
N THR A 141 16.35 -24.99 0.87
CA THR A 141 15.98 -26.41 0.97
C THR A 141 14.85 -26.61 1.98
N LYS A 142 13.71 -27.14 1.54
CA LYS A 142 12.53 -27.34 2.39
C LYS A 142 12.65 -28.62 3.24
N SER A 143 13.26 -28.52 4.41
CA SER A 143 13.38 -29.65 5.36
C SER A 143 12.08 -30.00 6.11
N GLU A 144 11.19 -29.02 6.32
CA GLU A 144 9.94 -29.15 7.08
C GLU A 144 8.71 -28.76 6.24
N ASP A 145 7.50 -29.03 6.75
CA ASP A 145 6.25 -28.56 6.12
C ASP A 145 6.14 -27.02 6.08
N ALA A 146 6.66 -26.34 7.10
CA ALA A 146 6.52 -24.90 7.28
C ALA A 146 7.88 -24.20 7.20
N LEU A 147 8.00 -23.24 6.27
CA LEU A 147 9.20 -22.40 6.13
C LEU A 147 9.39 -21.40 7.29
N GLY A 148 8.34 -21.16 8.09
CA GLY A 148 8.33 -20.15 9.16
C GLY A 148 7.96 -18.74 8.70
N LEU A 149 7.46 -18.57 7.49
CA LEU A 149 7.03 -17.28 6.94
C LEU A 149 5.57 -16.95 7.27
N THR A 150 5.30 -15.67 7.52
CA THR A 150 3.97 -15.07 7.40
C THR A 150 3.99 -14.05 6.26
N ILE A 151 3.18 -14.27 5.23
CA ILE A 151 3.11 -13.40 4.05
C ILE A 151 1.90 -12.46 4.17
N THR A 152 2.07 -11.22 3.71
CA THR A 152 1.00 -10.24 3.50
C THR A 152 1.16 -9.61 2.12
N ASP A 153 0.27 -8.73 1.70
CA ASP A 153 0.45 -7.97 0.46
C ASP A 153 -0.01 -6.52 0.61
N ASN A 154 0.35 -5.69 -0.36
CA ASN A 154 0.11 -4.26 -0.39
C ASN A 154 -1.24 -3.85 -1.03
N GLY A 155 -2.13 -4.79 -1.30
CA GLY A 155 -3.39 -4.53 -2.00
C GLY A 155 -3.28 -4.28 -3.52
N THR A 156 -2.07 -4.13 -4.09
CA THR A 156 -1.85 -3.82 -5.52
C THR A 156 -1.05 -4.88 -6.29
N GLY A 157 -0.72 -6.01 -5.65
CA GLY A 157 -0.12 -7.18 -6.30
C GLY A 157 1.30 -7.53 -5.85
N TYR A 158 1.84 -6.87 -4.83
CA TYR A 158 3.11 -7.26 -4.22
C TYR A 158 2.90 -7.93 -2.87
N ALA A 159 3.20 -9.23 -2.83
CA ALA A 159 3.29 -10.00 -1.60
C ALA A 159 4.68 -9.85 -0.97
N PHE A 160 4.74 -9.71 0.36
CA PHE A 160 5.98 -9.51 1.10
C PHE A 160 5.95 -10.19 2.48
N ILE A 161 7.14 -10.39 3.04
CA ILE A 161 7.32 -11.09 4.31
C ILE A 161 6.95 -10.15 5.48
N LYS A 162 5.87 -10.48 6.20
CA LYS A 162 5.39 -9.74 7.38
C LYS A 162 6.02 -10.22 8.69
N ARG A 163 6.36 -11.51 8.78
CA ARG A 163 7.04 -12.10 9.94
C ARG A 163 7.85 -13.31 9.50
N ILE A 164 9.01 -13.48 10.11
CA ILE A 164 9.80 -14.70 10.12
C ILE A 164 9.69 -15.29 11.54
N LYS A 165 9.45 -16.60 11.66
CA LYS A 165 9.40 -17.31 12.94
C LYS A 165 10.83 -17.65 13.39
N GLU A 166 11.18 -17.32 14.63
CA GLU A 166 12.46 -17.70 15.23
C GLU A 166 12.67 -19.23 15.20
N GLY A 167 13.90 -19.66 14.89
CA GLY A 167 14.27 -21.08 14.79
C GLY A 167 13.60 -21.83 13.63
N SER A 168 13.17 -21.12 12.58
CA SER A 168 12.65 -21.71 11.35
C SER A 168 13.69 -21.77 10.24
N ILE A 169 13.40 -22.56 9.19
CA ILE A 169 14.23 -22.67 7.98
C ILE A 169 14.67 -21.29 7.46
N ILE A 170 13.73 -20.34 7.36
CA ILE A 170 14.04 -19.01 6.84
C ILE A 170 14.76 -18.12 7.87
N ASP A 171 14.53 -18.30 9.17
CA ASP A 171 15.31 -17.58 10.19
C ASP A 171 16.80 -17.97 10.17
N HIS A 172 17.14 -19.19 9.79
CA HIS A 172 18.53 -19.58 9.60
C HIS A 172 19.17 -18.96 8.35
N LEU A 173 18.38 -18.64 7.31
CA LEU A 173 18.81 -17.93 6.12
C LEU A 173 18.80 -16.41 6.37
N LYS A 174 19.82 -15.91 7.09
CA LYS A 174 19.95 -14.50 7.49
C LYS A 174 20.00 -13.48 6.33
N THR A 175 20.02 -13.93 5.09
CA THR A 175 19.80 -13.12 3.88
C THR A 175 18.35 -12.71 3.70
N VAL A 176 17.37 -13.46 4.22
CA VAL A 176 15.93 -13.17 4.09
C VAL A 176 15.46 -12.30 5.26
N CYS A 177 14.73 -11.22 4.95
CA CYS A 177 14.34 -10.19 5.90
C CYS A 177 12.83 -9.95 5.92
N VAL A 178 12.33 -9.44 7.05
CA VAL A 178 10.99 -8.86 7.13
C VAL A 178 10.94 -7.60 6.25
N GLY A 179 9.88 -7.47 5.44
CA GLY A 179 9.72 -6.42 4.43
C GLY A 179 10.12 -6.83 3.02
N ASP A 180 10.87 -7.93 2.84
CA ASP A 180 11.24 -8.41 1.50
C ASP A 180 9.99 -8.74 0.67
N HIS A 181 9.87 -8.12 -0.51
CA HIS A 181 8.89 -8.50 -1.51
C HIS A 181 9.34 -9.79 -2.20
N ILE A 182 8.46 -10.79 -2.25
CA ILE A 182 8.68 -12.01 -3.03
C ILE A 182 8.29 -11.68 -4.46
N GLU A 183 9.25 -11.64 -5.38
CA GLU A 183 8.97 -11.36 -6.79
C GLU A 183 8.74 -12.66 -7.58
N ALA A 184 9.51 -13.71 -7.31
CA ALA A 184 9.39 -15.00 -7.98
C ALA A 184 9.73 -16.19 -7.06
N ILE A 185 9.18 -17.35 -7.41
CA ILE A 185 9.48 -18.67 -6.81
C ILE A 185 9.83 -19.61 -7.98
N ASN A 186 11.04 -20.20 -8.00
CA ASN A 186 11.50 -21.04 -9.11
C ASN A 186 11.28 -20.39 -10.50
N ASP A 187 11.79 -19.17 -10.67
CA ASP A 187 11.61 -18.29 -11.85
C ASP A 187 10.18 -17.88 -12.22
N GLN A 188 9.15 -18.53 -11.67
CA GLN A 188 7.77 -18.12 -11.82
C GLN A 188 7.53 -16.82 -11.04
N SER A 189 7.32 -15.71 -11.76
CA SER A 189 6.89 -14.44 -11.17
C SER A 189 5.55 -14.62 -10.45
N ILE A 190 5.45 -14.05 -9.25
CA ILE A 190 4.21 -14.00 -8.45
C ILE A 190 3.64 -12.57 -8.34
N VAL A 191 4.17 -11.63 -9.12
CA VAL A 191 3.61 -10.27 -9.23
C VAL A 191 2.15 -10.33 -9.68
N GLY A 192 1.26 -9.71 -8.90
CA GLY A 192 -0.19 -9.76 -9.08
C GLY A 192 -0.90 -10.77 -8.17
N CYS A 193 -0.20 -11.78 -7.66
CA CYS A 193 -0.76 -12.75 -6.73
C CYS A 193 -1.06 -12.12 -5.36
N ARG A 194 -2.15 -12.57 -4.74
CA ARG A 194 -2.51 -12.25 -3.36
C ARG A 194 -1.66 -13.06 -2.38
N HIS A 195 -1.49 -12.55 -1.17
CA HIS A 195 -0.68 -13.18 -0.12
C HIS A 195 -1.06 -14.64 0.18
N TYR A 196 -2.33 -15.02 0.02
CA TYR A 196 -2.82 -16.38 0.27
C TYR A 196 -2.42 -17.37 -0.85
N GLU A 197 -2.29 -16.89 -2.09
CA GLU A 197 -1.84 -17.70 -3.23
C GLU A 197 -0.34 -18.00 -3.09
N VAL A 198 0.45 -16.97 -2.76
CA VAL A 198 1.89 -17.11 -2.50
C VAL A 198 2.14 -18.04 -1.31
N ALA A 199 1.39 -17.90 -0.22
CA ALA A 199 1.47 -18.81 0.93
C ALA A 199 1.09 -20.25 0.57
N LYS A 200 0.11 -20.46 -0.32
CA LYS A 200 -0.26 -21.78 -0.84
C LYS A 200 0.88 -22.38 -1.68
N MET A 201 1.43 -21.64 -2.65
CA MET A 201 2.55 -22.08 -3.49
C MET A 201 3.74 -22.53 -2.63
N LEU A 202 4.17 -21.71 -1.66
CA LEU A 202 5.26 -22.05 -0.73
C LEU A 202 4.97 -23.31 0.10
N LYS A 203 3.71 -23.51 0.51
CA LYS A 203 3.26 -24.71 1.24
C LYS A 203 3.27 -25.96 0.35
N GLU A 204 2.95 -25.84 -0.94
CA GLU A 204 2.85 -26.95 -1.89
C GLU A 204 4.21 -27.36 -2.51
N LEU A 205 5.26 -26.54 -2.36
CA LEU A 205 6.63 -26.92 -2.77
C LEU A 205 7.06 -28.29 -2.18
N PRO A 206 7.71 -29.17 -2.96
CA PRO A 206 8.22 -30.46 -2.48
C PRO A 206 9.19 -30.32 -1.29
N LYS A 207 9.13 -31.28 -0.37
CA LYS A 207 10.14 -31.43 0.70
C LYS A 207 11.47 -31.95 0.13
N ALA A 208 12.56 -31.66 0.83
CA ALA A 208 13.92 -32.08 0.53
C ALA A 208 14.44 -31.70 -0.88
N THR A 209 13.73 -30.84 -1.60
CA THR A 209 14.12 -30.29 -2.90
C THR A 209 14.48 -28.80 -2.69
N PRO A 210 15.59 -28.30 -3.25
CA PRO A 210 15.88 -26.88 -3.25
C PRO A 210 14.87 -26.13 -4.13
N PHE A 211 14.56 -24.89 -3.77
CA PHE A 211 13.79 -23.95 -4.57
C PHE A 211 14.38 -22.55 -4.44
N THR A 212 14.25 -21.73 -5.49
CA THR A 212 14.75 -20.34 -5.47
C THR A 212 13.65 -19.36 -5.09
N LEU A 213 14.02 -18.36 -4.29
CA LEU A 213 13.23 -17.16 -4.03
C LEU A 213 13.97 -15.96 -4.61
N ARG A 214 13.33 -15.26 -5.55
CA ARG A 214 13.80 -13.93 -5.96
C ARG A 214 13.08 -12.88 -5.12
N LEU A 215 13.86 -12.15 -4.33
CA LEU A 215 13.39 -11.22 -3.31
C LEU A 215 13.85 -9.80 -3.65
N VAL A 216 13.01 -8.81 -3.39
CA VAL A 216 13.34 -7.39 -3.53
C VAL A 216 13.28 -6.74 -2.15
N GLU A 217 14.41 -6.27 -1.67
CA GLU A 217 14.47 -5.56 -0.38
C GLU A 217 13.82 -4.16 -0.50
N PRO A 218 13.18 -3.66 0.57
CA PRO A 218 12.94 -2.23 0.71
C PRO A 218 14.27 -1.46 0.69
N LYS A 219 14.35 -0.41 -0.14
CA LYS A 219 15.53 0.46 -0.19
C LYS A 219 15.80 1.03 1.21
N LYS A 220 16.98 0.73 1.75
CA LYS A 220 17.43 1.21 3.06
C LYS A 220 17.86 2.68 2.94
N ALA A 221 17.60 3.47 3.98
CA ALA A 221 18.20 4.79 4.09
C ALA A 221 19.73 4.66 4.10
N PHE A 222 20.43 5.60 3.47
CA PHE A 222 21.89 5.65 3.56
C PHE A 222 22.26 5.89 5.02
N VAL A 223 22.75 4.83 5.69
CA VAL A 223 23.59 5.02 6.86
C VAL A 223 24.82 5.75 6.34
N SER A 224 25.02 7.01 6.74
CA SER A 224 26.24 7.74 6.42
C SER A 224 27.41 6.97 7.00
N SER A 225 28.05 6.17 6.16
CA SER A 225 29.25 5.42 6.52
C SER A 225 30.35 6.43 6.78
N ASN A 226 30.51 6.82 8.05
CA ASN A 226 31.78 7.27 8.58
C ASN A 226 32.76 6.08 8.60
N SER A 227 33.03 5.51 7.43
CA SER A 227 34.26 4.79 7.16
C SER A 227 35.38 5.82 7.16
N SER A 228 35.79 6.23 8.36
CA SER A 228 37.04 6.91 8.60
C SER A 228 38.21 5.96 8.32
N THR A 229 38.33 5.53 7.06
CA THR A 229 39.58 4.98 6.54
C THR A 229 40.59 6.12 6.56
N LYS A 230 41.33 6.20 7.67
CA LYS A 230 42.48 7.07 7.86
C LYS A 230 43.53 6.73 6.79
N THR A 231 43.39 7.35 5.61
CA THR A 231 44.43 7.37 4.58
C THR A 231 45.07 8.75 4.60
N GLU A 232 46.10 8.90 5.42
CA GLU A 232 46.99 10.06 5.35
C GLU A 232 47.66 10.09 3.96
N ARG A 233 47.32 11.09 3.14
CA ARG A 233 48.19 11.54 2.05
C ARG A 233 47.88 12.97 1.57
N GLY A 234 48.48 13.92 2.28
CA GLY A 234 49.10 15.12 1.70
C GLY A 234 48.23 16.09 0.89
N ILE A 235 47.46 16.95 1.57
CA ILE A 235 47.19 18.29 1.05
C ILE A 235 48.34 19.20 1.52
N SER A 236 49.26 19.52 0.61
CA SER A 236 50.34 20.48 0.83
C SER A 236 50.92 20.95 -0.50
N LYS A 237 50.62 22.21 -0.89
CA LYS A 237 51.58 23.25 -1.36
C LYS A 237 51.03 24.37 -2.26
N GLU A 238 49.79 24.30 -2.78
CA GLU A 238 49.33 25.34 -3.75
C GLU A 238 48.64 26.57 -3.12
N LEU A 239 48.07 26.48 -1.91
CA LEU A 239 47.26 27.55 -1.29
C LEU A 239 47.96 28.32 -0.15
N TYR A 240 49.30 28.36 -0.16
CA TYR A 240 50.10 29.08 0.85
C TYR A 240 51.12 30.07 0.24
N ARG A 241 50.82 30.65 -0.94
CA ARG A 241 51.75 31.55 -1.66
C ARG A 241 51.36 33.02 -1.77
N ASN A 242 50.18 33.46 -1.32
CA ASN A 242 49.68 34.83 -1.59
C ASN A 242 48.98 35.58 -0.42
N LEU A 243 49.23 35.20 0.85
CA LEU A 243 48.72 35.94 2.03
C LEU A 243 49.81 36.31 3.05
N GLY A 244 51.08 36.30 2.64
CA GLY A 244 52.24 36.44 3.52
C GLY A 244 52.74 37.86 3.81
N ASN A 245 51.92 38.92 3.64
CA ASN A 245 52.42 40.31 3.79
C ASN A 245 51.39 41.31 4.37
N LEU A 246 50.65 40.88 5.40
CA LEU A 246 49.82 41.77 6.23
C LEU A 246 50.49 42.02 7.59
N PRO A 247 50.51 43.27 8.11
CA PRO A 247 51.29 43.63 9.30
C PRO A 247 50.69 43.09 10.61
N LEU A 248 51.56 42.88 11.60
CA LEU A 248 51.25 42.27 12.90
C LEU A 248 50.14 42.97 13.72
N SER A 249 49.79 44.21 13.40
CA SER A 249 48.76 44.99 14.10
C SER A 249 47.34 44.45 13.93
N MET A 250 47.10 43.54 12.98
CA MET A 250 45.75 43.06 12.62
C MET A 250 45.37 41.70 13.25
N LEU A 251 46.30 41.03 13.95
CA LEU A 251 46.10 39.67 14.47
C LEU A 251 45.50 39.58 15.89
N LEU A 252 45.21 40.70 16.55
CA LEU A 252 44.87 40.74 17.99
C LEU A 252 43.36 40.84 18.30
N THR A 253 42.47 40.55 17.33
CA THR A 253 41.00 40.73 17.48
C THR A 253 40.20 39.42 17.49
N LEU A 254 40.82 38.26 17.30
CA LEU A 254 40.16 36.95 17.38
C LEU A 254 40.71 36.14 18.56
N GLY A 255 40.22 36.49 19.75
CA GLY A 255 40.58 35.83 21.01
C GLY A 255 40.08 34.40 21.06
N LEU A 256 40.95 33.44 20.72
CA LEU A 256 40.75 32.01 20.91
C LEU A 256 41.86 31.46 21.79
N THR A 257 41.69 31.60 23.11
CA THR A 257 42.43 30.81 24.09
C THR A 257 41.87 29.38 24.08
N GLN A 258 42.73 28.41 23.77
CA GLN A 258 42.42 26.99 23.82
C GLN A 258 42.87 26.45 25.18
N GLU A 259 41.93 26.00 26.01
CA GLU A 259 42.22 25.15 27.19
C GLU A 259 41.83 23.69 26.93
N GLN A 260 42.30 22.82 27.82
CA GLN A 260 42.52 21.38 27.64
C GLN A 260 41.25 20.52 27.76
#